data_AF-A0A7K8G3W7-F1
#
_entry.id   AF-A0A7K8G3W7-F1
#
_cell.length_a   1.000
_cell.length_b   1.000
_cell.length_c   1.000
_cell.angle_alpha   90.00
_cell.angle_beta   90.00
_cell.angle_gamma   90.00
#
_symmetry.space_group_name_H-M   'P 1'
#
loop_
_entity.id
_entity.type
_entity.pdbx_description
1 polymer ?
#
loop_
_entity_poly.entity_id
_entity_poly.type
_entity_poly.pdbx_seq_one_letter_code
_entity_poly.pdbx_strand_id
1 'polypeptide(L)'
;QVSELVQFLLVKDQKKIPIKRAEMLKNVIGEQYKETYSEVIHRTGKTLQEVFGLRLVEIDTKRHTYILINNLPRPEGQYLCRNKEKEKMGLLLVILSFIFMKGNSVKDSALWEFLHLLRVYPGKPHKVFGDVRKLVMEEFTRQKYLEITSIPMTDPPEFKYQWGPRAEKETSRKDVLKFVAKIQGRDPTFWSSQYSQAEA
;
A
#
# COMPACT_ATOMS: atom_id res chain seq x y z
N GLN A 1 15.50 -16.08 18.72
CA GLN A 1 14.83 -14.76 18.75
C GLN A 1 15.00 -13.92 17.48
N VAL A 2 16.19 -13.38 17.14
CA VAL A 2 16.33 -12.51 15.94
C VAL A 2 16.03 -13.26 14.64
N SER A 3 16.63 -14.44 14.42
CA SER A 3 16.38 -15.26 13.21
C SER A 3 14.91 -15.71 13.09
N GLU A 4 14.29 -16.13 14.19
CA GLU A 4 12.88 -16.50 14.24
C GLU A 4 11.96 -15.31 13.91
N LEU A 5 12.28 -14.12 14.42
CA LEU A 5 11.50 -12.91 14.14
C LEU A 5 11.63 -12.51 12.67
N VAL A 6 12.83 -12.62 12.09
CA VAL A 6 13.04 -12.43 10.64
C VAL A 6 12.15 -13.38 9.84
N GLN A 7 12.19 -14.69 10.13
CA GLN A 7 11.36 -15.68 9.43
C GLN A 7 9.87 -15.40 9.60
N PHE A 8 9.43 -15.08 10.81
CA PHE A 8 8.06 -14.70 11.10
C PHE A 8 7.61 -13.48 10.27
N LEU A 9 8.43 -12.43 10.22
CA LEU A 9 8.13 -11.21 9.46
C LEU A 9 8.04 -11.49 7.95
N LEU A 10 8.96 -12.29 7.40
CA LEU A 10 8.95 -12.67 5.98
C LEU A 10 7.69 -13.46 5.60
N VAL A 11 7.27 -14.41 6.45
CA VAL A 11 6.04 -15.19 6.21
C VAL A 11 4.80 -14.30 6.30
N LYS A 12 4.74 -13.40 7.29
CA LYS A 12 3.62 -12.47 7.45
C LYS A 12 3.49 -11.49 6.29
N ASP A 13 4.61 -11.03 5.74
CA ASP A 13 4.60 -10.07 4.63
C ASP A 13 4.09 -10.67 3.30
N GLN A 14 4.06 -12.00 3.14
CA GLN A 14 3.51 -12.64 1.94
C GLN A 14 2.06 -12.23 1.67
N LYS A 15 1.24 -12.02 2.71
CA LYS A 15 -0.15 -11.56 2.56
C LYS A 15 -0.28 -10.04 2.44
N LYS A 16 0.83 -9.31 2.58
CA LYS A 16 0.88 -7.85 2.69
C LYS A 16 -0.11 -7.32 3.74
N ILE A 17 -0.30 -8.02 4.86
CA ILE A 17 -1.09 -7.50 5.98
C ILE A 17 -0.13 -6.83 6.97
N PRO A 18 -0.41 -5.61 7.46
CA PRO A 18 0.43 -4.97 8.47
C PRO A 18 0.56 -5.84 9.72
N ILE A 19 1.76 -5.86 10.27
CA ILE A 19 2.18 -6.72 11.37
C ILE A 19 2.10 -5.90 12.67
N LYS A 20 1.35 -6.37 13.65
CA LYS A 20 1.20 -5.67 14.93
C LYS A 20 2.35 -6.02 15.88
N ARG A 21 2.81 -5.05 16.68
CA ARG A 21 3.77 -5.30 17.77
C ARG A 21 3.34 -6.41 18.71
N ALA A 22 2.06 -6.41 19.09
CA ALA A 22 1.50 -7.45 19.96
C ALA A 22 1.64 -8.86 19.37
N GLU A 23 1.56 -9.01 18.04
CA GLU A 23 1.77 -10.31 17.40
C GLU A 23 3.24 -10.74 17.43
N MET A 24 4.18 -9.80 17.27
CA MET A 24 5.61 -10.10 17.38
C MET A 24 5.99 -10.51 18.81
N LEU A 25 5.43 -9.80 19.80
CA LEU A 25 5.60 -10.12 21.21
C LEU A 25 5.03 -11.50 21.56
N LYS A 26 3.78 -11.77 21.18
CA LYS A 26 3.10 -13.02 21.51
C LYS A 26 3.73 -14.25 20.86
N ASN A 27 4.13 -14.16 19.59
CA ASN A 27 4.52 -15.35 18.81
C ASN A 27 6.04 -15.63 18.83
N VAL A 28 6.88 -14.66 19.15
CA VAL A 28 8.34 -14.81 19.02
C VAL A 28 9.12 -14.30 20.23
N ILE A 29 8.87 -13.07 20.68
CA ILE A 29 9.72 -12.43 21.70
C ILE A 29 9.35 -12.89 23.12
N GLY A 30 8.09 -13.18 23.38
CA GLY A 30 7.52 -13.41 24.71
C GLY A 30 7.03 -12.09 25.35
N GLU A 31 5.86 -12.12 25.99
CA GLU A 31 5.24 -10.92 26.60
C GLU A 31 6.02 -10.38 27.79
N GLN A 32 6.82 -11.24 28.43
CA GLN A 32 7.66 -10.94 29.59
C GLN A 32 8.98 -10.24 29.23
N TYR A 33 9.37 -10.19 27.94
CA TYR A 33 10.66 -9.62 27.48
C TYR A 33 10.48 -8.27 26.77
N LYS A 34 9.54 -7.43 27.25
CA LYS A 34 9.28 -6.09 26.67
C LYS A 34 10.51 -5.17 26.69
N GLU A 35 11.37 -5.32 27.69
CA GLU A 35 12.59 -4.50 27.84
C GLU A 35 13.62 -4.81 26.75
N THR A 36 13.72 -6.07 26.33
CA THR A 36 14.62 -6.52 25.25
C THR A 36 14.03 -6.28 23.85
N TYR A 37 12.74 -5.92 23.75
CA TYR A 37 12.05 -5.72 22.47
C TYR A 37 12.80 -4.78 21.52
N SER A 38 13.24 -3.63 22.03
CA SER A 38 13.89 -2.60 21.22
C SER A 38 15.18 -3.12 20.58
N GLU A 39 15.98 -3.87 21.33
CA GLU A 39 17.23 -4.47 20.85
C GLU A 39 16.97 -5.57 19.83
N VAL A 40 16.00 -6.45 20.11
CA VAL A 40 15.63 -7.54 19.18
C VAL A 40 15.11 -6.97 17.86
N ILE A 41 14.26 -5.95 17.91
CA ILE A 41 13.74 -5.29 16.70
C ILE A 41 14.83 -4.56 15.95
N HIS A 42 15.74 -3.87 16.64
CA HIS A 42 16.84 -3.18 15.99
C HIS A 42 17.74 -4.15 15.21
N ARG A 43 18.17 -5.25 15.84
CA ARG A 43 18.97 -6.30 15.18
C ARG A 43 18.22 -6.99 14.05
N THR A 44 16.91 -7.21 14.22
CA THR A 44 16.06 -7.80 13.18
C THR A 44 15.93 -6.88 11.97
N GLY A 45 15.70 -5.58 12.20
CA GLY A 45 15.64 -4.57 11.15
C GLY A 45 16.95 -4.49 10.36
N LYS A 46 18.10 -4.51 11.06
CA LYS A 46 19.43 -4.55 10.42
C LYS A 46 19.60 -5.79 9.55
N THR A 47 19.25 -6.97 10.08
CA THR A 47 19.34 -8.24 9.34
C THR A 47 18.44 -8.24 8.10
N LEU A 48 17.20 -7.76 8.21
CA LEU A 48 16.29 -7.62 7.07
C LEU A 48 16.87 -6.72 5.98
N GLN A 49 17.51 -5.62 6.37
CA GLN A 49 18.08 -4.67 5.43
C GLN A 49 19.34 -5.23 4.73
N GLU A 50 20.27 -5.79 5.50
CA GLU A 50 21.56 -6.24 5.00
C GLU A 50 21.48 -7.55 4.21
N VAL A 51 20.64 -8.50 4.65
CA VAL A 51 20.56 -9.85 4.04
C VAL A 51 19.46 -9.93 2.99
N PHE A 52 18.32 -9.29 3.23
CA PHE A 52 17.12 -9.42 2.37
C PHE A 52 16.81 -8.16 1.56
N GLY A 53 17.49 -7.03 1.82
CA GLY A 53 17.16 -5.75 1.20
C GLY A 53 15.79 -5.19 1.61
N LEU A 54 15.24 -5.64 2.73
CA LEU A 54 13.92 -5.23 3.23
C LEU A 54 14.07 -4.28 4.43
N ARG A 55 13.21 -3.28 4.52
CA ARG A 55 13.13 -2.40 5.70
C ARG A 55 11.82 -2.64 6.45
N LEU A 56 11.92 -2.83 7.75
CA LEU A 56 10.77 -2.83 8.66
C LEU A 56 10.41 -1.38 9.00
N VAL A 57 9.21 -0.96 8.63
CA VAL A 57 8.74 0.43 8.80
C VAL A 57 7.44 0.45 9.58
N GLU A 58 7.37 1.32 10.59
CA GLU A 58 6.15 1.58 11.35
C GLU A 58 5.24 2.55 10.57
N ILE A 59 3.99 2.16 10.36
CA ILE A 59 2.98 2.95 9.62
C ILE A 59 1.91 3.55 10.53
N ASP A 60 1.77 3.05 11.75
CA ASP A 60 0.86 3.59 12.76
C ASP A 60 1.51 3.42 14.14
N THR A 61 1.91 4.55 14.73
CA THR A 61 2.56 4.60 16.04
C THR A 61 1.59 4.40 17.20
N LYS A 62 0.30 4.68 17.02
CA LYS A 62 -0.72 4.49 18.07
C LYS A 62 -1.07 3.01 18.22
N ARG A 63 -1.13 2.30 17.09
CA ARG A 63 -1.46 0.86 17.05
C ARG A 63 -0.22 -0.03 16.98
N HIS A 64 0.97 0.56 16.89
CA HIS A 64 2.25 -0.13 16.67
C HIS A 64 2.16 -1.17 15.56
N THR A 65 1.83 -0.70 14.35
CA THR A 65 1.73 -1.55 13.16
C THR A 65 2.84 -1.28 12.17
N TYR A 66 3.41 -2.36 11.63
CA TYR A 66 4.60 -2.36 10.81
C TYR A 66 4.34 -3.02 9.46
N ILE A 67 5.14 -2.66 8.47
CA ILE A 67 5.18 -3.31 7.15
C ILE A 67 6.64 -3.58 6.77
N LEU A 68 6.86 -4.54 5.86
CA LEU A 68 8.14 -4.69 5.18
C LEU A 68 8.08 -3.97 3.83
N ILE A 69 9.10 -3.16 3.57
CA ILE A 69 9.27 -2.42 2.32
C ILE A 69 10.53 -2.93 1.62
N ASN A 70 10.42 -3.22 0.34
CA ASN A 70 11.58 -3.54 -0.48
C ASN A 70 12.40 -2.28 -0.75
N ASN A 71 13.66 -2.28 -0.30
CA ASN A 71 14.59 -1.17 -0.44
C ASN A 71 15.65 -1.41 -1.52
N LEU A 72 15.55 -2.50 -2.26
CA LEU A 72 16.42 -2.75 -3.41
C LEU A 72 16.08 -1.76 -4.52
N PRO A 73 17.10 -1.18 -5.22
CA PRO A 73 16.88 -0.25 -6.32
C PRO A 73 16.02 -0.94 -7.39
N ARG A 74 14.88 -0.32 -7.72
CA ARG A 74 13.98 -0.85 -8.74
C ARG A 74 14.53 -0.46 -10.11
N PRO A 75 14.75 -1.41 -11.03
CA PRO A 75 14.91 -1.07 -12.44
C PRO A 75 13.67 -0.32 -12.91
N GLU A 76 13.85 0.73 -13.72
CA GLU A 76 12.74 1.52 -14.25
C GLU A 76 11.69 0.62 -14.92
N GLY A 77 10.44 0.70 -14.46
CA GLY A 77 9.32 -0.07 -15.01
C GLY A 77 9.12 -1.48 -14.45
N GLN A 78 9.92 -1.94 -13.47
CA GLN A 78 9.66 -3.22 -12.79
C GLN A 78 8.97 -3.02 -11.43
N TYR A 79 7.65 -3.15 -11.42
CA TYR A 79 6.86 -3.39 -10.21
C TYR A 79 6.82 -4.91 -9.99
N LEU A 80 7.79 -5.48 -9.27
CA LEU A 80 7.78 -6.93 -9.00
C LEU A 80 6.95 -7.27 -7.75
N CYS A 81 5.87 -8.02 -7.97
CA CYS A 81 5.35 -9.04 -7.05
C CYS A 81 5.18 -10.36 -7.84
N ARG A 82 4.72 -11.47 -7.25
CA ARG A 82 4.50 -12.74 -7.98
C ARG A 82 3.47 -12.53 -9.11
N ASN A 83 3.51 -13.31 -10.20
CA ASN A 83 2.74 -13.01 -11.43
C ASN A 83 1.28 -12.59 -11.19
N LYS A 84 0.49 -13.29 -10.35
CA LYS A 84 -0.91 -12.92 -10.00
C LYS A 84 -1.08 -11.69 -9.10
N GLU A 85 -0.06 -11.36 -8.31
CA GLU A 85 -0.04 -10.14 -7.49
C GLU A 85 0.33 -8.93 -8.35
N LYS A 86 1.12 -9.11 -9.41
CA LYS A 86 1.51 -8.01 -10.31
C LYS A 86 0.29 -7.37 -10.96
N GLU A 87 -0.71 -8.13 -11.43
CA GLU A 87 -1.84 -7.50 -12.10
C GLU A 87 -2.71 -6.71 -11.09
N LYS A 88 -2.93 -7.26 -9.89
CA LYS A 88 -3.62 -6.53 -8.81
C LYS A 88 -2.86 -5.26 -8.42
N MET A 89 -1.54 -5.32 -8.34
CA MET A 89 -0.69 -4.14 -8.06
C MET A 89 -0.75 -3.11 -9.20
N GLY A 90 -0.88 -3.55 -10.45
CA GLY A 90 -1.12 -2.66 -11.59
C GLY A 90 -2.44 -1.90 -11.46
N LEU A 91 -3.53 -2.61 -11.12
CA LEU A 91 -4.82 -1.97 -10.86
C LEU A 91 -4.75 -1.00 -9.66
N LEU A 92 -4.06 -1.39 -8.59
CA LEU A 92 -3.82 -0.53 -7.44
C LEU A 92 -3.10 0.77 -7.85
N LEU A 93 -2.03 0.67 -8.65
CA LEU A 93 -1.28 1.83 -9.12
C LEU A 93 -2.17 2.77 -9.95
N VAL A 94 -3.04 2.22 -10.79
CA VAL A 94 -4.02 2.99 -11.58
C VAL A 94 -5.02 3.70 -10.67
N ILE A 95 -5.52 3.04 -9.62
CA ILE A 95 -6.43 3.65 -8.63
C ILE A 95 -5.71 4.76 -7.85
N LEU A 96 -4.51 4.50 -7.33
CA LEU A 96 -3.70 5.49 -6.61
C LEU A 96 -3.40 6.71 -7.50
N SER A 97 -3.11 6.48 -8.78
CA SER A 97 -2.94 7.52 -9.78
C SER A 97 -4.18 8.36 -9.92
N PHE A 98 -5.35 7.74 -10.13
CA PHE A 98 -6.61 8.48 -10.25
C PHE A 98 -6.93 9.33 -9.02
N ILE A 99 -6.72 8.78 -7.81
CA ILE A 99 -6.93 9.50 -6.55
C ILE A 99 -6.01 10.73 -6.48
N PHE A 100 -4.73 10.56 -6.81
CA PHE A 100 -3.76 11.65 -6.81
C PHE A 100 -4.15 12.73 -7.83
N MET A 101 -4.49 12.33 -9.06
CA MET A 101 -4.90 13.26 -10.13
C MET A 101 -6.16 14.05 -9.78
N LYS A 102 -7.05 13.51 -8.93
CA LYS A 102 -8.26 14.17 -8.43
C LYS A 102 -8.07 14.98 -7.14
N GLY A 103 -6.83 15.16 -6.67
CA GLY A 103 -6.54 15.97 -5.48
C GLY A 103 -6.48 15.19 -4.18
N ASN A 104 -5.94 13.96 -4.21
CA ASN A 104 -5.69 13.06 -3.06
C ASN A 104 -6.93 12.46 -2.38
N SER A 105 -8.14 12.74 -2.87
CA SER A 105 -9.38 12.15 -2.36
C SER A 105 -10.43 12.06 -3.46
N VAL A 106 -11.15 10.94 -3.54
CA VAL A 106 -12.24 10.74 -4.50
C VAL A 106 -13.47 10.15 -3.84
N LYS A 107 -14.66 10.53 -4.30
CA LYS A 107 -15.91 9.88 -3.90
C LYS A 107 -16.02 8.46 -4.48
N ASP A 108 -16.77 7.61 -3.79
CA ASP A 108 -17.06 6.23 -4.23
C ASP A 108 -17.60 6.18 -5.66
N SER A 109 -18.61 6.99 -5.97
CA SER A 109 -19.18 7.08 -7.33
C SER A 109 -18.12 7.37 -8.41
N ALA A 110 -17.29 8.39 -8.19
CA ALA A 110 -16.25 8.79 -9.14
C ALA A 110 -15.19 7.70 -9.36
N LEU A 111 -14.84 6.94 -8.30
CA LEU A 111 -13.90 5.82 -8.43
C LEU A 111 -14.50 4.68 -9.26
N TRP A 112 -15.75 4.30 -9.00
CA TRP A 112 -16.40 3.20 -9.72
C TRP A 112 -16.73 3.56 -11.17
N GLU A 113 -17.11 4.81 -11.45
CA GLU A 113 -17.25 5.32 -12.83
C GLU A 113 -15.92 5.24 -13.59
N PHE A 114 -14.82 5.64 -12.96
CA PHE A 114 -13.50 5.53 -13.56
C PHE A 114 -13.11 4.07 -13.86
N LEU A 115 -13.35 3.16 -12.92
CA LEU A 115 -13.11 1.72 -13.15
C LEU A 115 -14.00 1.15 -14.26
N HIS A 116 -15.24 1.62 -14.38
CA HIS A 116 -16.15 1.26 -15.46
C HIS A 116 -15.60 1.67 -16.84
N LEU A 117 -15.00 2.87 -16.96
CA LEU A 117 -14.34 3.34 -18.18
C LEU A 117 -13.15 2.45 -18.58
N LEU A 118 -12.49 1.83 -17.59
CA LEU A 118 -11.42 0.84 -17.80
C LEU A 118 -11.94 -0.57 -18.08
N ARG A 119 -13.26 -0.75 -18.25
CA ARG A 119 -13.94 -2.04 -18.43
C ARG A 119 -13.79 -2.97 -17.21
N VAL A 120 -13.57 -2.40 -16.03
CA VAL A 120 -13.49 -3.11 -14.75
C VAL A 120 -14.78 -2.86 -13.98
N TYR A 121 -15.68 -3.84 -14.00
CA TYR A 121 -17.03 -3.68 -13.46
C TYR A 121 -17.16 -4.21 -12.03
N PRO A 122 -17.76 -3.44 -11.09
CA PRO A 122 -18.11 -3.96 -9.78
C PRO A 122 -19.21 -5.03 -9.89
N GLY A 123 -19.14 -6.07 -9.05
CA GLY A 123 -20.20 -7.09 -8.93
C GLY A 123 -20.16 -8.24 -9.94
N LYS A 124 -19.26 -8.20 -10.93
CA LYS A 124 -18.96 -9.36 -11.80
C LYS A 124 -17.51 -9.79 -11.60
N PRO A 125 -17.23 -11.08 -11.37
CA PRO A 125 -15.86 -11.54 -11.21
C PRO A 125 -15.07 -11.29 -12.51
N HIS A 126 -14.05 -10.44 -12.43
CA HIS A 126 -13.12 -10.18 -13.51
C HIS A 126 -12.14 -11.35 -13.66
N LYS A 127 -11.82 -11.74 -14.90
CA LYS A 127 -10.92 -12.89 -15.17
C LYS A 127 -9.56 -12.77 -14.47
N VAL A 128 -9.05 -11.54 -14.34
CA VAL A 128 -7.74 -11.25 -13.74
C VAL A 128 -7.85 -10.85 -12.28
N PHE A 129 -8.87 -10.06 -11.91
CA PHE A 129 -8.94 -9.40 -10.61
C PHE A 129 -9.91 -10.10 -9.63
N GLY A 130 -10.70 -11.06 -10.11
CA GLY A 130 -11.79 -11.65 -9.33
C GLY A 130 -12.86 -10.60 -9.02
N ASP A 131 -13.40 -10.65 -7.80
CA ASP A 131 -14.33 -9.63 -7.33
C ASP A 131 -13.59 -8.31 -7.06
N VAL A 132 -13.73 -7.35 -7.97
CA VAL A 132 -13.07 -6.05 -7.90
C VAL A 132 -13.58 -5.24 -6.70
N ARG A 133 -14.86 -5.37 -6.35
CA ARG A 133 -15.42 -4.64 -5.22
C ARG A 133 -14.76 -5.10 -3.92
N LYS A 134 -14.66 -6.41 -3.74
CA LYS A 134 -13.94 -7.01 -2.62
C LYS A 134 -12.45 -6.67 -2.62
N LEU A 135 -11.81 -6.69 -3.79
CA LEU A 135 -10.39 -6.34 -3.93
C LEU A 135 -10.12 -4.91 -3.46
N VAL A 136 -10.90 -3.93 -3.93
CA VAL A 136 -10.68 -2.51 -3.62
C VAL A 136 -11.11 -2.18 -2.19
N MET A 137 -12.30 -2.61 -1.78
CA MET A 137 -12.87 -2.22 -0.48
C MET A 137 -12.31 -3.02 0.71
N GLU A 138 -11.92 -4.27 0.50
CA GLU A 138 -11.44 -5.13 1.59
C GLU A 138 -9.96 -5.39 1.50
N GLU A 139 -9.46 -5.88 0.37
CA GLU A 139 -8.07 -6.35 0.27
C GLU A 139 -7.09 -5.18 0.32
N PHE A 140 -7.25 -4.16 -0.55
CA PHE A 140 -6.36 -2.98 -0.54
C PHE A 140 -6.48 -2.14 0.74
N THR A 141 -7.66 -2.09 1.36
CA THR A 141 -7.85 -1.43 2.65
C THR A 141 -7.20 -2.20 3.80
N ARG A 142 -7.33 -3.53 3.82
CA ARG A 142 -6.67 -4.39 4.82
C ARG A 142 -5.14 -4.35 4.67
N GLN A 143 -4.66 -4.26 3.44
CA GLN A 143 -3.23 -4.09 3.14
C GLN A 143 -2.72 -2.66 3.42
N LYS A 144 -3.60 -1.70 3.74
CA LYS A 144 -3.28 -0.28 4.01
C LYS A 144 -2.78 0.52 2.82
N TYR A 145 -3.10 0.09 1.60
CA TYR A 145 -2.87 0.90 0.41
C TYR A 145 -3.96 1.95 0.19
N LEU A 146 -5.19 1.66 0.59
CA LEU A 146 -6.32 2.58 0.52
C LEU A 146 -6.91 2.81 1.91
N GLU A 147 -7.31 4.06 2.15
CA GLU A 147 -8.16 4.41 3.28
C GLU A 147 -9.55 4.81 2.77
N ILE A 148 -10.56 4.23 3.41
CA ILE A 148 -11.97 4.48 3.12
C ILE A 148 -12.57 5.15 4.33
N THR A 149 -13.15 6.33 4.12
CA THR A 149 -13.82 7.09 5.18
C THR A 149 -15.24 7.41 4.74
N SER A 150 -16.19 7.30 5.67
CA SER A 150 -17.58 7.71 5.44
C SER A 150 -17.66 9.23 5.38
N ILE A 151 -18.44 9.76 4.44
CA ILE A 151 -18.73 11.19 4.36
C ILE A 151 -19.85 11.47 5.38
N PRO A 152 -19.61 12.33 6.39
CA PRO A 152 -20.63 12.66 7.38
C PRO A 152 -21.88 13.23 6.71
N MET A 153 -23.05 12.95 7.31
CA MET A 153 -24.33 13.58 6.94
C MET A 153 -24.77 13.33 5.48
N THR A 154 -24.47 12.14 4.95
CA THR A 154 -24.98 11.68 3.65
C THR A 154 -26.01 10.56 3.87
N ASP A 155 -27.15 10.64 3.17
CA ASP A 155 -28.20 9.61 3.15
C ASP A 155 -28.57 9.30 1.68
N PRO A 156 -28.19 8.13 1.14
CA PRO A 156 -27.50 7.02 1.81
C PRO A 156 -26.02 7.32 2.14
N PRO A 157 -25.37 6.53 3.03
CA PRO A 157 -23.97 6.73 3.39
C PRO A 157 -23.03 6.71 2.17
N GLU A 158 -22.36 7.84 1.92
CA GLU A 158 -21.31 7.94 0.92
C GLU A 158 -19.94 7.68 1.52
N PHE A 159 -19.00 7.20 0.68
CA PHE A 159 -17.61 6.96 1.07
C PHE A 159 -16.66 7.77 0.19
N LYS A 160 -15.49 8.09 0.75
CA LYS A 160 -14.36 8.62 -0.01
C LYS A 160 -13.12 7.74 0.15
N TYR A 161 -12.33 7.68 -0.91
CA TYR A 161 -11.09 6.90 -1.02
C TYR A 161 -9.90 7.84 -1.03
N GLN A 162 -8.89 7.48 -0.24
CA GLN A 162 -7.62 8.18 -0.12
C GLN A 162 -6.47 7.18 -0.13
N TRP A 163 -5.25 7.67 -0.33
CA TRP A 163 -4.06 6.85 -0.15
C TRP A 163 -3.95 6.42 1.32
N GLY A 164 -3.67 5.14 1.52
CA GLY A 164 -3.35 4.62 2.84
C GLY A 164 -1.85 4.72 3.16
N PRO A 165 -1.49 4.52 4.42
CA PRO A 165 -0.12 4.78 4.90
C PRO A 165 0.92 3.83 4.27
N ARG A 166 0.51 2.67 3.75
CA ARG A 166 1.44 1.81 2.98
C ARG A 166 1.75 2.38 1.61
N ALA A 167 0.74 2.93 0.91
CA ALA A 167 0.95 3.54 -0.40
C ALA A 167 1.98 4.67 -0.30
N GLU A 168 1.87 5.52 0.72
CA GLU A 168 2.81 6.63 0.95
C GLU A 168 4.25 6.19 1.25
N LYS A 169 4.46 4.93 1.67
CA LYS A 169 5.79 4.40 1.97
C LYS A 169 6.37 3.56 0.82
N GLU A 170 5.53 2.90 0.03
CA GLU A 170 5.97 2.02 -1.06
C GLU A 170 6.05 2.71 -2.43
N THR A 171 5.37 3.85 -2.60
CA THR A 171 5.40 4.69 -3.80
C THR A 171 5.40 6.17 -3.43
N SER A 172 5.84 7.02 -4.36
CA SER A 172 5.75 8.47 -4.23
C SER A 172 4.71 9.05 -5.20
N ARG A 173 4.20 10.24 -4.88
CA ARG A 173 3.36 11.04 -5.80
C ARG A 173 4.11 11.35 -7.09
N LYS A 174 5.42 11.56 -7.00
CA LYS A 174 6.33 11.76 -8.14
C LYS A 174 6.39 10.56 -9.07
N ASP A 175 6.52 9.34 -8.52
CA ASP A 175 6.53 8.12 -9.33
C ASP A 175 5.19 7.89 -10.02
N VAL A 176 4.09 8.16 -9.32
CA VAL A 176 2.74 8.10 -9.87
C VAL A 176 2.54 9.13 -10.97
N LEU A 177 3.02 10.37 -10.79
CA LEU A 177 2.92 11.40 -11.81
C LEU A 177 3.72 11.04 -13.07
N LYS A 178 4.95 10.52 -12.91
CA LYS A 178 5.77 10.01 -14.02
C LYS A 178 5.06 8.87 -14.76
N PHE A 179 4.41 7.97 -14.03
CA PHE A 179 3.64 6.88 -14.61
C PHE A 179 2.46 7.41 -15.46
N VAL A 180 1.68 8.35 -14.94
CA VAL A 180 0.57 8.98 -15.67
C VAL A 180 1.06 9.74 -16.90
N ALA A 181 2.13 10.52 -16.76
CA ALA A 181 2.79 11.25 -17.84
C ALA A 181 3.20 10.32 -18.99
N LYS A 182 3.83 9.18 -18.66
CA LYS A 182 4.23 8.16 -19.65
C LYS A 182 3.03 7.56 -20.38
N ILE A 183 1.93 7.27 -19.69
CA ILE A 183 0.72 6.71 -20.32
C ILE A 183 0.08 7.72 -21.27
N GLN A 184 0.06 8.98 -20.89
CA GLN A 184 -0.59 10.05 -21.66
C GLN A 184 0.31 10.65 -22.75
N GLY A 185 1.59 10.27 -22.81
CA GLY A 185 2.57 10.89 -23.70
C GLY A 185 2.78 12.38 -23.42
N ARG A 186 2.66 12.79 -22.15
CA ARG A 186 2.79 14.21 -21.72
C ARG A 186 3.93 14.37 -20.76
N ASP A 187 4.43 15.61 -20.64
CA ASP A 187 5.39 15.96 -19.60
C ASP A 187 4.69 16.04 -18.22
N PRO A 188 5.31 15.55 -17.12
CA PRO A 188 4.77 15.69 -15.76
C PRO A 188 4.39 17.12 -15.37
N THR A 189 5.11 18.12 -15.90
CA THR A 189 4.86 19.55 -15.63
C THR A 189 3.55 20.07 -16.25
N PHE A 190 2.94 19.30 -17.18
CA PHE A 190 1.62 19.61 -17.73
C PHE A 190 0.56 19.77 -16.63
N TRP A 191 0.67 18.99 -15.56
CA TRP A 191 -0.20 19.09 -14.38
C TRP A 191 0.49 19.90 -13.28
N SER A 192 0.56 21.21 -13.44
CA SER A 192 1.32 22.11 -12.54
C SER A 192 0.99 21.93 -11.06
N SER A 193 -0.29 21.81 -10.70
CA SER A 193 -0.71 21.58 -9.30
C SER A 193 -0.20 20.25 -8.75
N GLN A 194 -0.35 19.18 -9.52
CA GLN A 194 0.11 17.84 -9.14
C GLN A 194 1.64 17.76 -9.12
N TYR A 195 2.32 18.42 -10.06
CA TYR A 195 3.78 18.50 -10.08
C TYR A 195 4.32 19.16 -8.82
N SER A 196 3.78 20.32 -8.43
CA SER A 196 4.16 20.98 -7.18
C SER A 196 3.90 20.12 -5.94
N GLN A 197 2.77 19.38 -5.90
CA GLN A 197 2.48 18.45 -4.81
C GLN A 197 3.37 17.19 -4.82
N ALA A 198 3.91 16.82 -5.96
CA ALA A 198 4.78 15.65 -6.10
C ALA A 198 6.24 15.96 -5.74
N GLU A 199 6.66 17.23 -5.87
CA GLU A 199 8.00 17.70 -5.47
C GLU A 199 8.08 18.13 -3.99
N ALA A 200 6.93 18.34 -3.33
CA ALA A 200 6.82 18.63 -1.90
C ALA A 200 6.92 17.36 -1.02
#